data_AF-A0A7W1SY80-F1
#
_entry.id   AF-A0A7W1SY80-F1
#
_cell.length_a   1.000
_cell.length_b   1.000
_cell.length_c   1.000
_cell.angle_alpha   90.00
_cell.angle_beta   90.00
_cell.angle_gamma   90.00
#
_symmetry.space_group_name_H-M   'P 1'
#
loop_
_entity.id
_entity.type
_entity.pdbx_description
1 polymer ?
#
loop_
_entity_poly.entity_id
_entity_poly.type
_entity_poly.pdbx_seq_one_letter_code
_entity_poly.pdbx_strand_id
1 'polypeptide(L)' 'WEGDRDGDDRRGYGQSGYNQGGGREAQPRMTEALQFLQQAEAQLQEGSHDKGGHRQRALDLVKQAIAETQQGIQYDNTH' A
#
# COMPACT_ATOMS: atom_id res chain seq x y z
N TRP A 1 -40.00 -18.92 -52.74
CA TRP A 1 -40.25 -17.94 -51.67
C TRP A 1 -39.84 -18.62 -50.39
N GLU A 2 -38.54 -18.54 -50.10
CA GLU A 2 -37.89 -19.24 -48.99
C GLU A 2 -38.01 -18.39 -47.73
N GLY A 3 -38.25 -19.06 -46.60
CA GLY A 3 -38.43 -18.45 -45.29
C GLY A 3 -37.11 -18.09 -44.62
N ASP A 4 -37.25 -17.63 -43.38
CA ASP A 4 -36.21 -17.49 -42.36
C ASP A 4 -35.40 -16.18 -42.40
N ARG A 5 -36.06 -15.12 -41.93
CA ARG A 5 -35.41 -13.94 -41.36
C ARG A 5 -35.53 -14.03 -39.84
N ASP A 6 -34.61 -14.74 -39.22
CA ASP A 6 -34.48 -14.76 -37.76
C ASP A 6 -33.01 -14.59 -37.37
N GLY A 7 -32.77 -13.54 -36.57
CA GLY A 7 -31.67 -13.51 -35.62
C GLY A 7 -30.36 -12.84 -36.04
N ASP A 8 -30.38 -11.52 -36.34
CA ASP A 8 -29.22 -10.68 -36.03
C ASP A 8 -29.45 -10.00 -34.67
N ASP A 9 -29.44 -10.85 -33.63
CA ASP A 9 -29.46 -10.44 -32.24
C ASP A 9 -28.09 -9.90 -31.86
N ARG A 10 -28.02 -8.58 -31.74
CA ARG A 10 -27.40 -7.87 -30.61
C ARG A 10 -26.14 -8.53 -30.06
N ARG A 11 -24.99 -8.29 -30.69
CA ARG A 11 -23.73 -8.20 -29.94
C ARG A 11 -22.99 -6.95 -30.35
N GLY A 12 -23.53 -5.83 -29.85
CA GLY A 12 -22.80 -4.59 -29.72
C GLY A 12 -21.45 -4.88 -29.07
N TYR A 13 -20.41 -4.42 -29.75
CA TYR A 13 -19.03 -4.41 -29.32
C TYR A 13 -18.93 -3.50 -28.08
N GLY A 14 -19.34 -4.02 -26.94
CA GLY A 14 -19.10 -3.44 -25.63
C GLY A 14 -17.62 -3.61 -25.29
N GLN A 15 -16.78 -2.79 -25.91
CA GLN A 15 -15.44 -2.48 -25.41
C GLN A 15 -15.63 -1.73 -24.09
N SER A 16 -15.82 -2.49 -23.01
CA SER A 16 -15.78 -1.99 -21.64
C SER A 16 -15.13 -3.05 -20.79
N GLY A 17 -13.87 -2.79 -20.42
CA GLY A 17 -13.13 -3.72 -19.58
C GLY A 17 -11.65 -3.40 -19.40
N TYR A 18 -11.08 -2.37 -20.04
CA TYR A 18 -9.77 -1.83 -19.65
C TYR A 18 -9.95 -0.82 -18.52
N ASN A 19 -10.57 -1.24 -17.43
CA ASN A 19 -10.53 -0.49 -16.19
C ASN A 19 -10.41 -1.50 -15.06
N GLN A 20 -9.18 -1.67 -14.59
CA GLN A 20 -8.90 -2.07 -13.21
C GLN A 20 -7.42 -1.81 -12.93
N GLY A 21 -7.19 -0.63 -12.35
CA GLY A 21 -6.03 -0.27 -11.53
C GLY A 21 -4.71 -0.23 -12.31
N GLY A 22 -4.12 0.93 -12.60
CA GLY A 22 -3.83 1.90 -11.55
C GLY A 22 -2.95 1.31 -10.43
N GLY A 23 -2.30 0.17 -10.67
CA GLY A 23 -1.25 -0.36 -9.81
C GLY A 23 -0.08 0.60 -9.90
N ARG A 24 -0.06 1.59 -9.00
CA ARG A 24 1.11 2.39 -8.70
C ARG A 24 2.27 1.41 -8.49
N GLU A 25 3.13 1.27 -9.48
CA GLU A 25 4.25 0.33 -9.49
C GLU A 25 5.36 0.71 -8.47
N ALA A 26 5.14 1.74 -7.66
CA ALA A 26 5.96 2.12 -6.51
C ALA A 26 5.00 2.16 -5.31
N GLN A 27 5.06 1.26 -4.32
CA GLN A 27 6.04 1.31 -3.24
C GLN A 27 5.80 0.15 -2.23
N PRO A 28 5.92 -1.14 -2.61
CA PRO A 28 5.78 -2.23 -1.64
C PRO A 28 6.83 -2.12 -0.51
N ARG A 29 8.06 -1.70 -0.85
CA ARG A 29 9.18 -1.61 0.10
C ARG A 29 9.02 -0.53 1.17
N MET A 30 8.52 0.67 0.82
CA MET A 30 8.32 1.75 1.81
C MET A 30 7.16 1.43 2.74
N THR A 31 6.09 0.84 2.20
CA THR A 31 4.94 0.39 3.00
C THR A 31 5.33 -0.77 3.93
N GLU A 32 6.12 -1.73 3.43
CA GLU A 32 6.72 -2.79 4.26
C GLU A 32 7.64 -2.23 5.34
N ALA A 33 8.53 -1.30 4.98
CA ALA A 33 9.43 -0.66 5.95
C ALA A 33 8.63 0.03 7.07
N LEU A 34 7.54 0.72 6.73
CA LEU A 34 6.64 1.32 7.71
C LEU A 34 6.02 0.26 8.65
N GLN A 35 5.55 -0.87 8.11
CA GLN A 35 5.05 -1.97 8.94
C GLN A 35 6.12 -2.55 9.87
N PHE A 36 7.33 -2.78 9.36
CA PHE A 36 8.43 -3.29 10.19
C PHE A 36 8.80 -2.32 11.31
N LEU A 37 8.80 -1.01 11.03
CA LEU A 37 9.07 0.01 12.04
C LEU A 37 7.97 0.05 13.12
N GLN A 38 6.69 -0.08 12.74
CA GLN A 38 5.58 -0.15 13.69
C GLN A 38 5.66 -1.40 14.58
N GLN A 39 6.04 -2.54 14.01
CA GLN A 39 6.27 -3.77 14.77
C GLN A 39 7.45 -3.61 15.75
N ALA A 40 8.55 -3.00 15.29
CA ALA A 40 9.69 -2.69 16.14
C ALA A 40 9.31 -1.73 17.28
N GLU A 41 8.46 -0.73 17.02
CA GLU A 41 7.93 0.17 18.04
C GLU A 41 7.17 -0.62 19.12
N ALA A 42 6.24 -1.50 18.72
CA ALA A 42 5.47 -2.33 19.64
C ALA A 42 6.39 -3.22 20.50
N GLN A 43 7.38 -3.88 19.89
CA GLN A 43 8.35 -4.71 20.61
C GLN A 43 9.20 -3.90 21.61
N LEU A 44 9.58 -2.67 21.25
CA LEU A 44 10.30 -1.77 22.15
C LEU A 44 9.39 -1.25 23.29
N GLN A 45 8.10 -1.05 23.02
CA GLN A 45 7.12 -0.67 24.05
C GLN A 45 6.88 -1.80 25.06
N GLU A 46 6.77 -3.05 24.59
CA GLU A 46 6.58 -4.25 25.44
C GLU A 46 7.85 -4.66 26.19
N GLY A 47 9.03 -4.19 25.79
CA GLY A 47 10.29 -4.48 26.46
C GLY A 47 10.34 -3.95 27.90
N SER A 48 10.07 -4.80 28.90
CA SER A 48 9.98 -4.45 30.33
C SER A 48 11.21 -3.85 30.99
N HIS A 49 12.40 -3.87 30.36
CA HIS A 49 13.60 -3.26 30.93
C HIS A 49 14.07 -2.13 30.03
N ASP A 50 13.92 -0.90 30.51
CA ASP A 50 14.69 0.26 30.05
C ASP A 50 16.17 0.01 30.36
N LYS A 51 16.84 -0.78 29.51
CA LYS A 51 18.25 -1.18 29.65
C LYS A 51 19.13 0.07 29.62
N GLY A 52 19.26 0.77 30.75
CA GLY A 52 19.99 2.03 30.87
C GLY A 52 19.45 3.19 30.02
N GLY A 53 18.14 3.22 29.69
CA GLY A 53 17.54 4.26 28.84
C GLY A 53 17.73 4.06 27.33
N HIS A 54 18.42 2.99 26.92
CA HIS A 54 18.57 2.65 25.49
C HIS A 54 17.24 2.31 24.82
N ARG A 55 16.28 1.72 25.55
CA ARG A 55 14.94 1.40 25.03
C ARG A 55 14.19 2.67 24.65
N GLN A 56 14.09 3.63 25.56
CA GLN A 56 13.47 4.92 25.28
C GLN A 56 14.13 5.62 24.08
N ARG A 57 15.47 5.63 24.03
CA ARG A 57 16.19 6.21 22.89
C ARG A 57 15.92 5.48 21.58
N ALA A 58 15.84 4.15 21.60
CA ALA A 58 15.47 3.34 20.43
C ALA A 58 14.03 3.63 19.99
N LEU A 59 13.10 3.77 20.93
CA LEU A 59 11.71 4.10 20.65
C LEU A 59 11.59 5.47 19.97
N ASP A 60 12.30 6.48 20.45
CA ASP A 60 12.36 7.81 19.84
C ASP A 60 12.91 7.78 18.42
N LEU A 61 13.99 7.01 18.18
CA LEU A 61 14.57 6.84 16.84
C LEU A 61 13.60 6.11 15.89
N VAL A 62 12.90 5.08 16.35
CA VAL A 62 11.90 4.36 15.55
C VAL A 62 10.74 5.28 15.17
N LYS A 63 10.24 6.08 16.11
CA LYS A 63 9.17 7.06 15.84
C LYS A 63 9.58 8.11 14.80
N GLN A 64 10.82 8.60 14.86
CA GLN A 64 11.34 9.51 13.85
C GLN A 64 11.43 8.83 12.47
N ALA A 65 11.94 7.60 12.40
CA ALA A 65 12.01 6.84 11.15
C ALA A 65 10.61 6.58 10.54
N ILE A 66 9.61 6.30 11.37
CA ILE A 66 8.21 6.17 10.94
C ILE A 66 7.72 7.45 10.28
N ALA A 67 7.97 8.61 10.90
CA ALA A 67 7.55 9.91 10.36
C ALA A 67 8.20 10.20 9.00
N GLU A 68 9.52 10.00 8.89
CA GLU A 68 10.26 10.19 7.63
C GLU A 68 9.75 9.24 6.53
N THR A 69 9.47 7.99 6.87
CA THR A 69 8.94 7.00 5.92
C THR A 69 7.54 7.40 5.44
N GLN A 70 6.68 7.86 6.34
CA GLN A 70 5.35 8.38 5.97
C GLN A 70 5.44 9.61 5.08
N GLN A 71 6.38 10.53 5.35
CA GLN A 71 6.62 11.69 4.50
C GLN A 71 7.14 11.31 3.12
N GLY A 72 8.06 10.34 3.02
CA GLY A 72 8.53 9.81 1.74
C GLY A 72 7.43 9.12 0.93
N ILE A 73 6.53 8.37 1.60
CA ILE A 73 5.34 7.79 0.95
C ILE A 73 4.41 8.90 0.43
N GLN A 74 4.19 9.98 1.19
CA GLN A 74 3.35 11.09 0.76
C GLN A 74 3.96 11.86 -0.43
N TYR A 75 5.27 12.08 -0.41
CA TYR A 75 5.99 12.76 -1.48
C TYR A 75 5.91 12.00 -2.81
N ASP A 76 6.11 10.68 -2.78
CA ASP A 76 6.00 9.81 -3.97
C ASP A 76 4.56 9.63 -4.44
N ASN A 77 3.55 9.79 -3.58
CA ASN A 77 2.14 9.79 -4.02
C ASN A 77 1.73 11.11 -4.70
N THR A 78 2.55 12.16 -4.62
CA THR A 78 2.25 13.50 -5.17
C THR A 78 3.07 13.86 -6.41
N HIS A 79 4.08 13.07 -6.79
CA HIS A 79 4.95 13.27 -7.96
C HIS A 79 4.93 12.05 -8.89
#